data_AF-A0A7G9P1L7-F1
#
_entry.id   AF-A0A7G9P1L7-F1
#
_cell.length_a   1.000
_cell.length_b   1.000
_cell.length_c   1.000
_cell.angle_alpha   90.00
_cell.angle_beta   90.00
_cell.angle_gamma   90.00
#
_symmetry.space_group_name_H-M   'P 1'
#
loop_
_entity.id
_entity.type
_entity.pdbx_description
1 polymer ?
#
loop_
_entity_poly.entity_id
_entity_poly.type
_entity_poly.pdbx_seq_one_letter_code
_entity_poly.pdbx_strand_id
1 'polypeptide(L)' 'MAIRIKGRGGETVEQMLRRFKKMCEKEGLTKDIKKNAYYEKPSERRRRAARKSQKRQQKGPAPAGRRR' A
#
# COMPACT_ATOMS: atom_id res chain seq x y z
N MET A 1 1.22 -12.86 2.56
CA MET A 1 2.15 -13.01 1.42
C MET A 1 3.56 -12.70 1.90
N ALA A 2 4.55 -13.52 1.51
CA ALA A 2 5.95 -13.28 1.88
C ALA A 2 6.62 -12.44 0.80
N ILE A 3 7.12 -11.26 1.17
CA ILE A 3 7.90 -10.40 0.27
C ILE A 3 9.28 -11.02 0.11
N ARG A 4 9.57 -11.60 -1.06
CA ARG A 4 10.88 -12.18 -1.39
C ARG A 4 11.60 -11.30 -2.39
N ILE A 5 12.87 -11.00 -2.12
CA ILE A 5 13.74 -10.28 -3.04
C ILE A 5 14.98 -11.13 -3.31
N LYS A 6 15.27 -11.31 -4.60
CA LYS A 6 16.52 -11.92 -5.07
C LYS A 6 17.45 -10.80 -5.58
N GLY A 7 18.73 -10.89 -5.26
CA GLY A 7 19.75 -10.02 -5.83
C GLY A 7 19.84 -10.22 -7.34
N ARG A 8 19.98 -9.12 -8.09
CA ARG A 8 20.32 -9.17 -9.52
C ARG A 8 21.82 -8.89 -9.67
N GLY A 9 22.46 -9.50 -10.67
CA GLY A 9 23.87 -9.22 -10.98
C GLY A 9 24.04 -7.73 -11.32
N GLY A 10 25.02 -7.08 -10.69
CA GLY A 10 25.32 -5.67 -10.88
C GLY A 10 24.52 -4.68 -10.01
N GLU A 11 23.63 -5.15 -9.13
CA GLU A 11 22.97 -4.27 -8.16
C GLU A 11 23.84 -4.02 -6.91
N THR A 12 23.88 -2.75 -6.48
CA THR A 12 24.41 -2.42 -5.16
C THR A 12 23.40 -2.76 -4.07
N VAL A 13 23.88 -2.97 -2.84
CA VAL A 13 23.04 -3.26 -1.66
C VAL A 13 21.95 -2.19 -1.48
N GLU A 14 22.28 -0.93 -1.76
CA GLU A 14 21.35 0.20 -1.61
C GLU A 14 20.19 0.13 -2.62
N GLN A 15 20.46 -0.26 -3.87
CA GLN A 15 19.44 -0.45 -4.89
C GLN A 15 18.47 -1.58 -4.50
N MET A 16 19.01 -2.67 -3.94
CA MET A 16 18.20 -3.78 -3.44
C MET A 16 17.24 -3.32 -2.31
N LEU A 17 17.73 -2.51 -1.36
CA LEU A 17 16.91 -1.95 -0.28
C LEU A 17 15.80 -1.02 -0.78
N ARG A 18 16.07 -0.22 -1.82
CA ARG A 18 15.05 0.64 -2.43
C ARG A 18 13.92 -0.17 -3.05
N ARG A 19 14.24 -1.26 -3.76
CA ARG A 19 13.21 -2.18 -4.28
C ARG A 19 12.43 -2.86 -3.17
N PHE A 20 13.09 -3.25 -2.07
CA PHE A 20 12.43 -3.81 -0.90
C PHE A 20 11.38 -2.87 -0.32
N LYS A 21 11.76 -1.62 -0.05
CA LYS A 21 10.82 -0.60 0.44
C LYS A 21 9.64 -0.42 -0.52
N LYS A 22 9.91 -0.35 -1.83
CA LYS A 22 8.86 -0.23 -2.86
C LYS A 22 7.91 -1.43 -2.89
N MET A 23 8.41 -2.65 -2.71
CA MET A 23 7.56 -3.85 -2.63
C MET A 23 6.72 -3.86 -1.35
N CYS A 24 7.29 -3.49 -0.20
CA CYS A 24 6.54 -3.35 1.06
C CYS A 24 5.42 -2.30 0.97
N GLU A 25 5.67 -1.18 0.28
CA GLU A 25 4.67 -0.15 0.03
C GLU A 25 3.57 -0.62 -0.92
N LYS A 26 3.94 -1.36 -1.98
CA LYS A 26 2.99 -1.91 -2.96
C LYS A 26 2.05 -2.94 -2.34
N GLU A 27 2.59 -3.86 -1.55
CA GLU A 27 1.81 -4.85 -0.80
C GLU A 27 0.99 -4.19 0.31
N GLY A 28 1.25 -2.93 0.66
CA GLY A 28 0.52 -2.23 1.71
C GLY A 28 0.80 -2.77 3.11
N LEU A 29 1.88 -3.53 3.29
CA LEU A 29 2.25 -4.20 4.54
C LEU A 29 2.23 -3.23 5.74
N THR A 30 2.79 -2.04 5.57
CA THR A 30 2.81 -1.01 6.62
C THR A 30 1.40 -0.53 7.02
N LYS A 31 0.46 -0.49 6.07
CA LYS A 31 -0.94 -0.10 6.34
C LYS A 31 -1.67 -1.22 7.09
N ASP A 32 -1.39 -2.48 6.75
CA ASP A 32 -2.01 -3.63 7.41
C ASP A 32 -1.49 -3.81 8.83
N ILE A 33 -0.18 -3.64 9.06
CA ILE A 33 0.40 -3.61 10.41
C ILE A 33 -0.30 -2.55 11.26
N LYS A 34 -0.42 -1.31 10.76
CA LYS A 34 -1.11 -0.24 11.49
C LYS A 34 -2.59 -0.52 11.74
N LYS A 35 -3.26 -1.22 10.83
CA LYS A 35 -4.68 -1.59 10.95
C LYS A 35 -4.89 -2.69 12.01
N ASN A 36 -3.94 -3.60 12.13
CA ASN A 36 -4.01 -4.76 13.02
C ASN A 36 -3.29 -4.55 14.35
N ALA A 37 -2.61 -3.41 14.54
CA ALA A 37 -1.88 -3.09 15.77
C ALA A 37 -2.78 -2.98 17.02
N TYR A 38 -4.08 -2.76 16.84
CA TYR A 38 -5.06 -2.67 17.92
C TYR A 38 -6.35 -3.37 17.52
N TYR A 39 -7.10 -3.86 18.51
CA TYR A 39 -8.43 -4.40 18.26
C TYR A 39 -9.37 -3.30 17.79
N GLU A 40 -9.87 -3.44 16.58
CA GLU A 40 -10.93 -2.60 16.04
C GLU A 40 -12.27 -3.33 16.17
N LYS A 41 -13.23 -2.73 16.91
CA LYS A 41 -14.59 -3.27 17.02
C LYS A 41 -15.20 -3.48 15.62
N PRO A 42 -15.95 -4.58 15.38
CA PRO A 42 -16.51 -4.87 14.06
C PRO A 42 -17.37 -3.74 13.45
N SER A 43 -18.06 -2.94 14.28
CA SER A 43 -18.81 -1.75 13.86
C SER A 43 -17.91 -0.66 13.26
N GLU A 44 -16.78 -0.38 13.92
CA GLU A 44 -15.80 0.61 13.47
C GLU A 44 -15.14 0.18 12.17
N ARG A 45 -14.82 -1.12 12.06
CA ARG A 45 -14.26 -1.71 10.84
C ARG A 45 -15.21 -1.53 9.65
N ARG A 46 -16.52 -1.77 9.84
CA ARG A 46 -17.56 -1.56 8.81
C ARG A 46 -17.69 -0.07 8.46
N ARG A 47 -17.74 0.81 9.46
CA ARG A 47 -17.82 2.27 9.28
C ARG A 47 -16.63 2.81 8.48
N ARG A 48 -15.43 2.34 8.79
CA ARG A 48 -14.20 2.71 8.08
C ARG A 48 -14.20 2.22 6.63
N ALA A 49 -14.71 1.01 6.37
CA ALA A 49 -14.83 0.47 5.02
C ALA A 49 -15.81 1.29 4.16
N ALA A 50 -16.98 1.66 4.72
CA ALA A 50 -17.96 2.50 4.04
C ALA A 50 -17.38 3.87 3.66
N ARG A 51 -16.71 4.55 4.61
CA ARG A 51 -16.03 5.84 4.34
C ARG A 51 -14.95 5.74 3.26
N LYS A 52 -14.17 4.65 3.25
CA LYS A 52 -13.15 4.42 2.20
C LYS A 52 -13.79 4.24 0.81
N SER A 53 -14.92 3.54 0.74
CA SER A 53 -15.67 3.36 -0.51
C SER A 53 -16.22 4.69 -1.04
N GLN A 54 -16.89 5.46 -0.18
CA GLN A 54 -17.40 6.78 -0.53
C GLN A 54 -16.29 7.72 -0.99
N LYS A 55 -15.15 7.75 -0.28
CA LYS A 55 -13.99 8.55 -0.68
C LYS A 55 -13.39 8.13 -2.02
N ARG A 56 -13.43 6.83 -2.37
CA ARG A 56 -13.01 6.34 -3.69
C ARG A 56 -13.97 6.80 -4.79
N GLN A 57 -15.27 6.74 -4.55
CA GLN A 57 -16.28 7.21 -5.50
C GLN A 57 -16.19 8.72 -5.73
N GLN A 58 -16.02 9.50 -4.66
CA GLN A 58 -15.85 10.97 -4.74
C GLN A 58 -14.57 11.39 -5.45
N LYS A 59 -13.51 10.57 -5.43
CA LYS A 59 -12.23 10.95 -6.03
C LYS A 59 -12.22 10.92 -7.57
N GLY A 60 -13.28 10.41 -8.21
CA GLY A 60 -13.34 10.23 -9.67
C GLY A 60 -12.18 9.37 -10.21
N PRO A 61 -12.21 8.97 -11.49
CA PRO A 61 -11.00 8.53 -12.15
C PRO A 61 -9.99 9.68 -12.10
N ALA A 62 -8.73 9.37 -11.75
CA ALA A 62 -7.65 10.36 -11.83
C ALA A 62 -7.67 10.99 -13.23
N PRO A 63 -7.50 12.32 -13.37
CA PRO A 63 -7.47 12.93 -14.69
C PRO A 63 -6.41 12.21 -15.53
N ALA A 64 -6.85 11.62 -16.65
CA ALA A 64 -5.94 11.09 -17.66
C ALA A 64 -4.94 12.21 -17.96
N GLY A 65 -3.66 11.92 -17.73
CA GLY A 65 -2.61 12.91 -17.54
C GLY A 65 -2.72 14.12 -18.44
N ARG A 66 -2.40 15.28 -17.88
CA ARG A 66 -2.03 16.49 -18.62
C ARG A 66 -0.89 16.08 -19.57
N ARG A 67 -1.25 15.72 -20.81
CA ARG A 67 -0.31 15.45 -21.90
C ARG A 67 0.47 16.74 -22.14
N ARG A 68 1.69 16.80 -21.64
CA ARG A 68 2.74 17.70 -22.12
C ARG A 68 4.02 16.88 -22.17
#